data_AF-A0A7S3REP7-F1
#
_entry.id   AF-A0A7S3REP7-F1
#
_cell.length_a   1.000
_cell.length_b   1.000
_cell.length_c   1.000
_cell.angle_alpha   90.00
_cell.angle_beta   90.00
_cell.angle_gamma   90.00
#
_symmetry.space_group_name_H-M   'P 1'
#
loop_
_entity.id
_entity.type
_entity.pdbx_description
1 polymer ?
#
loop_
_entity_poly.entity_id
_entity_poly.type
_entity_poly.pdbx_seq_one_letter_code
_entity_poly.pdbx_strand_id
1 'polypeptide(L)'
;SCTQELASWINAHGGRVHLGAATVAGLRGLVAQRSSAVGDVLLEVPLECVLSTAGDGAPLPAEPPPWTASLPWNVQLALSALERERDEHWRPFLQSWPAESPALPLLLEPEVLSAAQDDAFE
;
A
#
# COMPACT_ATOMS: atom_id res chain seq x y z
N SER A 1 -3.68 -7.30 15.29
CA SER A 1 -4.42 -6.56 14.25
C SER A 1 -3.55 -6.51 13.02
N CYS A 2 -4.11 -6.67 11.81
CA CYS A 2 -3.35 -6.66 10.56
C CYS A 2 -2.37 -5.46 10.45
N THR A 3 -2.77 -4.27 10.91
CA THR A 3 -1.87 -3.10 10.91
C THR A 3 -0.68 -3.26 11.87
N GLN A 4 -0.87 -3.88 13.03
CA GLN A 4 0.23 -4.13 13.98
C GLN A 4 1.21 -5.16 13.42
N GLU A 5 0.70 -6.16 12.70
CA GLU A 5 1.53 -7.16 12.01
C GLU A 5 2.33 -6.51 10.88
N LEU A 6 1.70 -5.65 10.06
CA LEU A 6 2.39 -4.85 9.06
C LEU A 6 3.47 -3.95 9.68
N ALA A 7 3.16 -3.24 10.77
CA ALA A 7 4.11 -2.38 11.45
C ALA A 7 5.30 -3.17 12.02
N SER A 8 5.02 -4.34 12.61
CA SER A 8 6.05 -5.24 13.12
C SER A 8 6.94 -5.77 11.99
N TRP A 9 6.34 -6.10 10.85
CA TRP A 9 7.05 -6.53 9.65
C TRP A 9 7.96 -5.42 9.10
N ILE A 10 7.47 -4.19 8.96
CA ILE A 10 8.30 -3.04 8.53
C ILE A 10 9.46 -2.80 9.51
N ASN A 11 9.21 -2.85 10.82
CA ASN A 11 10.26 -2.66 11.82
C ASN A 11 11.32 -3.79 11.79
N ALA A 12 10.92 -5.03 11.48
CA ALA A 12 11.85 -6.15 11.34
C ALA A 12 12.82 -5.99 10.16
N HIS A 13 12.44 -5.20 9.16
CA HIS A 13 13.24 -4.83 7.98
C HIS A 13 14.05 -3.54 8.17
N GLY A 14 14.18 -3.06 9.42
CA GLY A 14 14.90 -1.83 9.74
C GLY A 14 14.12 -0.55 9.46
N GLY A 15 12.83 -0.65 9.14
CA GLY A 15 11.92 0.49 9.07
C GLY A 15 11.51 0.99 10.46
N ARG A 16 10.71 2.06 10.47
CA ARG A 16 10.15 2.63 11.71
C ARG A 16 8.70 3.04 11.50
N VAL A 17 7.82 2.56 12.37
CA VAL A 17 6.40 2.91 12.34
C VAL A 17 5.99 3.54 13.69
N HIS A 18 5.64 4.83 13.67
CA HIS A 18 5.13 5.58 14.84
C HIS A 18 3.62 5.86 14.74
N LEU A 19 2.94 5.11 13.88
CA LEU A 19 1.54 5.30 13.50
C LEU A 19 0.72 4.06 13.89
N GLY A 20 -0.50 4.30 14.35
CA GLY A 20 -1.55 3.30 14.44
C GLY A 20 -2.45 3.36 13.20
N ALA A 21 -3.30 2.36 13.03
CA ALA A 21 -4.44 2.47 12.10
C ALA A 21 -5.70 2.83 12.87
N ALA A 22 -6.55 3.63 12.24
CA ALA A 22 -7.91 3.87 12.65
C ALA A 22 -8.84 3.73 11.44
N THR A 23 -10.11 3.41 11.70
CA THR A 23 -11.16 3.49 10.69
C THR A 23 -12.07 4.65 11.05
N VAL A 24 -12.20 5.63 10.18
CA VAL A 24 -13.05 6.81 10.36
C VAL A 24 -13.99 6.90 9.17
N ALA A 25 -15.30 6.92 9.41
CA ALA A 25 -16.34 6.93 8.37
C ALA A 25 -16.17 5.79 7.32
N GLY A 26 -15.73 4.61 7.74
CA GLY A 26 -15.49 3.46 6.86
C GLY A 26 -14.16 3.49 6.11
N LEU A 27 -13.40 4.58 6.20
CA LEU A 27 -12.08 4.71 5.57
C LEU A 27 -10.98 4.35 6.56
N ARG A 28 -10.01 3.55 6.11
CA ARG A 28 -8.81 3.23 6.89
C ARG A 28 -7.82 4.38 6.76
N GLY A 29 -7.36 4.88 7.89
CA GLY A 29 -6.38 5.96 7.97
C GLY A 29 -5.27 5.64 8.97
N LEU A 30 -4.29 6.54 9.02
CA LEU A 30 -3.17 6.49 9.95
C LEU A 30 -3.39 7.52 11.07
N VAL A 31 -3.09 7.13 12.31
CA VAL A 31 -3.19 8.01 13.47
C VAL A 31 -1.85 8.05 14.20
N ALA A 32 -1.39 9.25 14.57
CA ALA A 32 -0.18 9.40 15.36
C ALA A 32 -0.39 8.81 16.76
N GLN A 33 0.53 7.94 17.20
CA GLN A 33 0.46 7.33 18.54
C GLN A 33 1.17 8.18 19.60
N ARG A 34 1.82 9.25 19.19
CA ARG A 34 2.52 10.22 20.03
C ARG A 34 2.23 11.63 19.54
N SER A 35 2.52 12.62 20.40
CA SER A 35 2.61 14.00 19.95
C SER A 35 3.71 14.11 18.89
N SER A 36 3.41 14.78 17.79
CA SER A 36 4.32 14.97 16.66
C SER A 36 4.29 16.42 16.21
N ALA A 37 5.42 16.93 15.78
CA ALA A 37 5.59 18.28 15.25
C ALA A 37 5.74 18.28 13.71
N VAL A 38 5.63 19.46 13.11
CA VAL A 38 5.94 19.64 11.69
C VAL A 38 7.41 19.29 11.45
N GLY A 39 7.66 18.38 10.51
CA GLY A 39 8.99 17.87 10.20
C GLY A 39 9.32 16.52 10.84
N ASP A 40 8.49 15.99 11.75
CA ASP A 40 8.70 14.66 12.30
C ASP A 40 8.47 13.57 11.25
N VAL A 41 9.38 12.61 11.22
CA VAL A 41 9.21 11.38 10.43
C VAL A 41 8.32 10.43 11.21
N LEU A 42 7.17 10.07 10.64
CA LEU A 42 6.16 9.20 11.25
C LEU A 42 6.24 7.75 10.76
N LEU A 43 6.81 7.56 9.57
CA LEU A 43 6.94 6.28 8.90
C LEU A 43 8.22 6.27 8.06
N GLU A 44 9.06 5.27 8.28
CA GLU A 44 10.22 4.94 7.46
C GLU A 44 9.99 3.55 6.87
N VAL A 45 9.90 3.45 5.53
CA VAL A 45 9.69 2.19 4.82
C VAL A 45 10.98 1.80 4.10
N PRO A 46 11.63 0.69 4.48
CA PRO A 46 12.76 0.13 3.74
C PRO A 46 12.37 -0.23 2.32
N LEU A 47 13.28 -0.05 1.35
CA LEU A 47 13.02 -0.39 -0.05
C LEU A 47 12.71 -1.87 -0.27
N GLU A 48 13.20 -2.75 0.60
CA GLU A 48 12.89 -4.19 0.57
C GLU A 48 11.41 -4.50 0.87
N CYS A 49 10.72 -3.59 1.54
CA CYS A 49 9.29 -3.71 1.83
C CYS A 49 8.39 -3.14 0.72
N VAL A 50 8.97 -2.74 -0.42
CA VAL A 50 8.26 -2.04 -1.50
C VAL A 50 8.12 -2.93 -2.73
N LEU A 51 6.88 -3.08 -3.24
CA LEU A 51 6.64 -3.61 -4.58
C LEU A 51 6.90 -2.50 -5.60
N SER A 52 7.82 -2.73 -6.54
CA SER A 52 8.25 -1.71 -7.50
C SER A 52 8.65 -2.34 -8.83
N THR A 53 8.45 -1.60 -9.91
CA THR A 53 8.97 -1.91 -11.25
C THR A 53 10.25 -1.12 -11.60
N ALA A 54 10.73 -0.27 -10.68
CA ALA A 54 11.89 0.59 -10.90
C ALA A 54 13.19 -0.17 -10.60
N GLY A 55 13.82 -0.73 -11.64
CA GLY A 55 15.14 -1.34 -11.58
C GLY A 55 16.20 -0.44 -12.22
N ASP A 56 16.52 0.70 -11.61
CA ASP A 56 17.57 1.62 -12.10
C ASP A 56 18.98 1.22 -11.59
N GLY A 57 19.32 -0.07 -11.70
CA GLY A 57 20.72 -0.54 -11.61
C GLY A 57 21.13 -1.35 -10.37
N ALA A 58 20.29 -1.47 -9.35
CA ALA A 58 20.46 -2.46 -8.28
C ALA A 58 19.17 -3.27 -8.13
N PRO A 59 19.24 -4.62 -8.11
CA PRO A 59 18.05 -5.45 -8.05
C PRO A 59 17.25 -5.12 -6.79
N LEU A 60 16.04 -4.59 -6.94
CA LEU A 60 15.14 -4.45 -5.80
C LEU A 60 14.62 -5.84 -5.38
N PRO A 61 14.41 -6.09 -4.08
CA PRO A 61 13.97 -7.41 -3.59
C PRO A 61 12.63 -7.88 -4.18
N ALA A 62 11.83 -6.95 -4.70
CA ALA A 62 10.53 -7.23 -5.26
C ALA A 62 10.39 -6.85 -6.75
N GLU A 63 11.43 -7.04 -7.56
CA GLU A 63 11.35 -6.82 -9.01
C GLU A 63 10.38 -7.76 -9.74
N PRO A 64 9.73 -7.29 -10.82
CA PRO A 64 8.91 -8.14 -11.66
C PRO A 64 9.71 -9.28 -12.31
N PRO A 65 9.07 -10.42 -12.61
CA PRO A 65 9.72 -11.50 -13.32
C PRO A 65 10.31 -11.01 -14.65
N PRO A 66 11.51 -11.45 -15.07
CA PRO A 66 12.17 -10.94 -16.27
C PRO A 66 11.36 -11.07 -17.56
N TRP A 67 10.52 -12.11 -17.66
CA TRP A 67 9.66 -12.34 -18.83
C TRP A 67 8.52 -11.30 -18.96
N THR A 68 8.28 -10.51 -17.92
CA THR A 68 7.25 -9.46 -17.91
C THR A 68 7.75 -8.14 -18.50
N ALA A 69 9.03 -8.02 -18.85
CA ALA A 69 9.65 -6.76 -19.30
C ALA A 69 8.96 -6.09 -20.50
N SER A 70 8.32 -6.86 -21.39
CA SER A 70 7.58 -6.34 -22.54
C SER A 70 6.13 -5.93 -22.23
N LEU A 71 5.65 -6.18 -21.01
CA LEU A 71 4.29 -5.89 -20.60
C LEU A 71 4.20 -4.45 -20.05
N PRO A 72 3.00 -3.84 -20.04
CA PRO A 72 2.77 -2.58 -19.35
C PRO A 72 3.18 -2.66 -17.88
N TRP A 73 3.77 -1.59 -17.34
CA TRP A 73 4.32 -1.55 -15.99
C TRP A 73 3.32 -1.99 -14.90
N ASN A 74 2.03 -1.65 -15.06
CA ASN A 74 0.97 -2.04 -14.12
C ASN A 74 0.70 -3.55 -14.15
N VAL A 75 0.85 -4.19 -15.31
CA VAL A 75 0.76 -5.65 -15.44
C VAL A 75 1.97 -6.32 -14.78
N GLN A 76 3.16 -5.74 -14.95
CA GLN A 76 4.38 -6.22 -14.27
C GLN A 76 4.22 -6.16 -12.74
N LEU A 77 3.71 -5.04 -12.23
CA LEU A 77 3.46 -4.87 -10.79
C LEU A 77 2.40 -5.85 -10.26
N ALA A 78 1.31 -6.06 -11.00
CA ALA A 78 0.26 -7.02 -10.63
C ALA A 78 0.79 -8.45 -10.58
N LEU A 79 1.59 -8.86 -11.57
CA LEU A 79 2.22 -10.18 -11.59
C LEU A 79 3.25 -10.34 -10.47
N SER A 80 3.98 -9.26 -10.15
CA SER A 80 4.86 -9.24 -8.98
C SER A 80 4.06 -9.53 -7.71
N ALA A 81 2.97 -8.80 -7.46
CA ALA A 81 2.13 -9.04 -6.28
C ALA A 81 1.63 -10.50 -6.19
N LEU A 82 1.13 -11.06 -7.29
CA LEU A 82 0.66 -12.46 -7.35
C LEU A 82 1.78 -13.47 -7.06
N GLU A 83 3.01 -13.20 -7.49
CA GLU A 83 4.15 -14.07 -7.18
C GLU A 83 4.45 -14.06 -5.66
N ARG A 84 4.30 -12.92 -4.98
CA ARG A 84 4.54 -12.78 -3.54
C ARG A 84 3.42 -13.38 -2.69
N GLU A 85 2.25 -13.67 -3.24
CA GLU A 85 1.22 -14.44 -2.50
C GLU A 85 1.73 -15.82 -2.05
N ARG A 86 2.73 -16.36 -2.77
CA ARG A 86 3.35 -17.65 -2.45
C ARG A 86 4.50 -17.53 -1.45
N ASP A 87 4.92 -16.31 -1.14
CA ASP A 87 5.99 -16.02 -0.19
C ASP A 87 5.39 -15.56 1.15
N GLU A 88 5.49 -16.43 2.17
CA GLU A 88 4.97 -16.15 3.51
C GLU A 88 5.56 -14.87 4.12
N HIS A 89 6.75 -14.47 3.67
CA HIS A 89 7.40 -13.25 4.08
C HIS A 89 6.56 -11.99 3.80
N TRP A 90 5.85 -11.97 2.67
CA TRP A 90 5.04 -10.83 2.22
C TRP A 90 3.63 -10.84 2.80
N ARG A 91 3.26 -11.88 3.54
CA ARG A 91 1.92 -12.06 4.09
C ARG A 91 1.42 -10.85 4.90
N PRO A 92 2.21 -10.21 5.79
CA PRO A 92 1.74 -9.03 6.53
C PRO A 92 1.39 -7.84 5.63
N PHE A 93 2.12 -7.67 4.52
CA PHE A 93 1.84 -6.64 3.53
C PHE A 93 0.58 -6.96 2.73
N LEU A 94 0.48 -8.16 2.16
CA LEU A 94 -0.66 -8.55 1.33
C LEU A 94 -1.97 -8.63 2.11
N GLN A 95 -1.95 -9.12 3.35
CA GLN A 95 -3.12 -9.13 4.23
C GLN A 95 -3.57 -7.73 4.66
N SER A 96 -2.72 -6.72 4.48
CA SER A 96 -3.08 -5.32 4.74
C SER A 96 -3.94 -4.69 3.65
N TRP A 97 -4.08 -5.34 2.50
CA TRP A 97 -4.92 -4.86 1.41
C TRP A 97 -6.40 -4.94 1.78
N PRO A 98 -7.26 -4.10 1.17
CA PRO A 98 -8.69 -4.22 1.39
C PRO A 98 -9.18 -5.59 0.90
N ALA A 99 -10.11 -6.18 1.64
CA ALA A 99 -10.67 -7.49 1.30
C ALA A 99 -11.43 -7.48 -0.04
N GLU A 100 -11.97 -6.33 -0.41
CA GLU A 100 -12.64 -6.08 -1.68
C GLU A 100 -11.94 -4.94 -2.40
N SER A 101 -11.85 -5.03 -3.73
CA SER A 101 -11.32 -3.92 -4.53
C SER A 101 -12.21 -2.68 -4.29
N PRO A 102 -11.63 -1.52 -3.97
CA PRO A 102 -12.43 -0.30 -3.89
C PRO A 102 -13.09 -0.06 -5.24
N ALA A 103 -14.34 0.41 -5.21
CA ALA A 103 -15.06 0.77 -6.41
C ALA A 103 -14.35 1.96 -7.06
N LEU A 104 -13.77 1.73 -8.23
CA LEU A 104 -13.21 2.81 -9.03
C LEU A 104 -14.37 3.65 -9.57
N PRO A 105 -14.22 4.97 -9.71
CA PRO A 105 -15.26 5.82 -10.31
C PRO A 105 -15.80 5.29 -11.64
N LEU A 106 -14.93 4.69 -12.46
CA LEU A 106 -15.26 4.05 -13.73
C LEU A 106 -16.22 2.84 -13.62
N LEU A 107 -16.37 2.29 -12.42
CA LEU A 107 -17.18 1.11 -12.10
C LEU A 107 -18.42 1.47 -11.26
N LEU A 108 -18.63 2.75 -10.97
CA LEU A 108 -19.77 3.24 -10.21
C LEU A 108 -20.89 3.64 -11.17
N GLU A 109 -22.12 3.38 -10.76
CA GLU A 109 -23.29 3.91 -11.46
C GLU A 109 -23.27 5.45 -11.41
N PRO A 110 -23.73 6.15 -12.48
CA PRO A 110 -23.69 7.61 -12.57
C PRO A 110 -24.34 8.33 -11.37
N GLU A 111 -25.37 7.76 -10.77
CA GLU A 111 -26.07 8.31 -9.61
C GLU A 111 -25.20 8.31 -8.35
N VAL A 112 -24.38 7.27 -8.16
CA VAL A 112 -23.45 7.15 -7.03
C VAL A 112 -22.30 8.13 -7.20
N LEU A 113 -21.81 8.29 -8.43
CA LEU A 113 -20.79 9.30 -8.77
C LEU A 113 -21.27 10.71 -8.51
N SER A 114 -22.49 11.04 -8.93
CA SER A 114 -23.08 12.36 -8.73
C SER A 114 -23.28 12.68 -7.25
N ALA A 115 -23.66 11.68 -6.44
CA ALA A 115 -23.84 11.86 -4.99
C ALA A 115 -22.51 11.94 -4.21
N ALA A 116 -21.39 11.52 -4.81
CA ALA A 116 -20.06 11.57 -4.21
C ALA A 116 -19.27 12.84 -4.54
N GLN A 117 -19.86 13.78 -5.32
CA GLN A 117 -19.27 15.09 -5.57
C GLN A 117 -19.40 15.96 -4.31
N ASP A 118 -18.31 16.56 -3.86
CA ASP A 118 -18.36 17.53 -2.77
C ASP A 118 -18.93 18.86 -3.31
N ASP A 119 -20.10 19.27 -2.81
CA ASP A 119 -20.69 20.59 -3.08
C ASP A 119 -19.85 21.75 -2.50
N ALA A 120 -18.80 21.45 -1.72
CA ALA A 120 -18.00 22.42 -0.98
C ALA A 120 -16.74 22.92 -1.72
N PHE A 121 -16.56 22.54 -2.98
CA PHE A 121 -15.45 23.00 -3.83
C PHE A 121 -15.83 24.20 -4.74
N GLU A 122 -16.60 25.16 -4.22
CA GLU A 122 -16.80 26.49 -4.83
C GLU A 122 -16.09 27.61 -4.04
#